data_AF-A0A7Y2SRI4-F1
#
_entry.id   AF-A0A7Y2SRI4-F1
#
_cell.length_a   1.000
_cell.length_b   1.000
_cell.length_c   1.000
_cell.angle_alpha   90.00
_cell.angle_beta   90.00
_cell.angle_gamma   90.00
#
_symmetry.space_group_name_H-M   'P 1'
#
loop_
_entity.id
_entity.type
_entity.pdbx_description
1 polymer ?
#
loop_
_entity_poly.entity_id
_entity_poly.type
_entity_poly.pdbx_seq_one_letter_code
_entity_poly.pdbx_strand_id
1 'polypeptide(L)'
;MEQPPRENHATVIQVITRDWAKRTLRGERRTQWYDTVADHIRPGRPTLVVCTQDTEADLRRALDERGHPNALVAHYGALRGSNDYKGYDIVLAQIYHPNMEAIVREGRALFADDGEALDERIITTERELTDADGARWMIEVPIFADPRLAALLESRREAELIQCAMRGSPLDHPEAQITLLFGLPLPGLEPTTVREDDSPTSNGGRQAAAVLKIIAAASTMIAQKQTRLTATELAHAAQISEVTVRTHWQAVAQALGLSDEEEQARAKGRARTYRRRVLVRAESVEDGAANSTDQADNKDSITCLIHTDLPAETLSVHACAPCESDDIGTAHASSLTRDAPAVSARRPRARFIRSRVLAAIANLPIPLLLAVVACSTRTSNA
;
A
#
# COMPACT_ATOMS: atom_id res chain seq x y z
N MET A 1 17.98 20.43 4.29
CA MET A 1 18.07 20.86 2.89
C MET A 1 16.80 21.64 2.59
N GLU A 2 16.91 22.96 2.45
CA GLU A 2 15.82 23.81 1.98
C GLU A 2 15.52 23.46 0.51
N GLN A 3 14.29 23.06 0.22
CA GLN A 3 13.82 22.96 -1.17
C GLN A 3 13.52 24.37 -1.68
N PRO A 4 13.98 24.75 -2.88
CA PRO A 4 13.69 26.06 -3.46
C PRO A 4 12.19 26.26 -3.74
N PRO A 5 11.73 27.51 -3.95
CA PRO A 5 10.32 27.83 -4.14
C PRO A 5 9.71 27.13 -5.37
N ARG A 6 8.48 26.62 -5.21
CA ARG A 6 7.78 25.69 -6.11
C ARG A 6 7.37 26.23 -7.49
N GLU A 7 7.64 27.49 -7.80
CA GLU A 7 7.10 28.15 -9.01
C GLU A 7 7.70 27.63 -10.34
N ASN A 8 8.81 26.89 -10.30
CA ASN A 8 9.52 26.40 -11.49
C ASN A 8 9.55 24.86 -11.67
N HIS A 9 8.67 24.11 -11.00
CA HIS A 9 8.64 22.64 -11.12
C HIS A 9 7.52 22.17 -12.04
N ALA A 10 7.82 21.17 -12.87
CA ALA A 10 6.83 20.48 -13.70
C ALA A 10 5.69 19.93 -12.84
N THR A 11 4.43 20.05 -13.30
CA THR A 11 3.32 19.39 -12.63
C THR A 11 3.36 17.89 -12.94
N VAL A 12 3.69 17.09 -11.94
CA VAL A 12 3.78 15.62 -12.04
C VAL A 12 2.68 14.98 -11.21
N ILE A 13 1.75 14.30 -11.88
CA ILE A 13 0.72 13.49 -11.23
C ILE A 13 1.13 12.03 -11.35
N GLN A 14 1.24 11.33 -10.22
CA GLN A 14 1.47 9.90 -10.21
C GLN A 14 0.27 9.17 -9.66
N VAL A 15 -0.28 8.26 -10.46
CA VAL A 15 -1.41 7.43 -10.06
C VAL A 15 -0.88 6.06 -9.71
N ILE A 16 -1.04 5.67 -8.44
CA ILE A 16 -0.82 4.32 -7.95
C ILE A 16 -1.97 3.47 -8.49
N THR A 17 -1.83 3.08 -9.76
CA THR A 17 -2.75 2.16 -10.41
C THR A 17 -2.33 0.71 -10.19
N ARG A 18 -3.09 -0.20 -10.79
CA ARG A 18 -2.62 -1.56 -11.03
C ARG A 18 -1.41 -1.51 -11.96
N ASP A 19 -0.49 -2.46 -11.81
CA ASP A 19 0.56 -2.67 -12.82
C ASP A 19 -0.08 -3.17 -14.13
N TRP A 20 0.01 -2.36 -15.18
CA TRP A 20 -0.54 -2.61 -16.51
C TRP A 20 0.47 -3.36 -17.38
N ALA A 21 1.01 -4.47 -16.86
CA ALA A 21 1.97 -5.28 -17.59
C ALA A 21 1.36 -5.94 -18.84
N LYS A 22 2.15 -6.09 -19.91
CA LYS A 22 1.75 -6.70 -21.20
C LYS A 22 1.01 -8.03 -21.04
N ARG A 23 1.47 -8.90 -20.14
CA ARG A 23 0.88 -10.24 -19.94
C ARG A 23 -0.53 -10.19 -19.32
N THR A 24 -0.86 -9.12 -18.59
CA THR A 24 -2.12 -8.99 -17.85
C THR A 24 -3.16 -8.15 -18.61
N LEU A 25 -2.76 -7.34 -19.59
CA LEU A 25 -3.66 -6.52 -20.40
C LEU A 25 -4.45 -7.33 -21.44
N ARG A 26 -5.52 -8.00 -21.01
CA ARG A 26 -6.44 -8.75 -21.88
C ARG A 26 -7.89 -8.52 -21.50
N GLY A 27 -8.80 -8.72 -22.45
CA GLY A 27 -10.25 -8.64 -22.24
C GLY A 27 -10.68 -7.31 -21.60
N GLU A 28 -11.58 -7.41 -20.62
CA GLU A 28 -12.14 -6.26 -19.88
C GLU A 28 -11.06 -5.38 -19.23
N ARG A 29 -9.98 -5.99 -18.70
CA ARG A 29 -8.87 -5.27 -18.08
C ARG A 29 -8.17 -4.33 -19.05
N ARG A 30 -8.12 -4.70 -20.34
CA ARG A 30 -7.54 -3.86 -21.39
C ARG A 30 -8.45 -2.68 -21.71
N THR A 31 -9.77 -2.89 -21.76
CA THR A 31 -10.75 -1.81 -21.92
C THR A 31 -10.66 -0.81 -20.77
N GLN A 32 -10.62 -1.30 -19.52
CA GLN A 32 -10.46 -0.46 -18.34
C GLN A 32 -9.16 0.36 -18.38
N TRP A 33 -8.07 -0.22 -18.88
CA TRP A 33 -6.82 0.51 -19.08
C TRP A 33 -6.98 1.64 -20.11
N TYR A 34 -7.68 1.41 -21.22
CA TYR A 34 -7.97 2.48 -22.19
C TYR A 34 -8.80 3.60 -21.57
N ASP A 35 -9.82 3.26 -20.79
CA ASP A 35 -10.65 4.25 -20.09
C ASP A 35 -9.80 5.06 -19.10
N THR A 36 -8.94 4.39 -18.32
CA THR A 36 -8.02 5.05 -17.37
C THR A 36 -7.07 6.01 -18.09
N VAL A 37 -6.55 5.64 -19.25
CA VAL A 37 -5.69 6.53 -20.04
C VAL A 37 -6.49 7.74 -20.54
N ALA A 38 -7.68 7.54 -21.08
CA ALA A 38 -8.54 8.60 -21.60
C ALA A 38 -8.93 9.62 -20.53
N ASP A 39 -9.24 9.17 -19.31
CA ASP A 39 -9.60 10.02 -18.16
C ASP A 39 -8.49 11.01 -17.77
N HIS A 40 -7.24 10.75 -18.17
CA HIS A 40 -6.09 11.60 -17.88
C HIS A 40 -5.70 12.51 -19.04
N ILE A 41 -6.43 12.48 -20.15
CA ILE A 41 -6.23 13.40 -21.28
C ILE A 41 -7.02 14.69 -21.00
N ARG A 42 -6.31 15.80 -20.81
CA ARG A 42 -6.95 17.09 -20.52
C ARG A 42 -7.65 17.65 -21.77
N PRO A 43 -8.92 18.08 -21.68
CA PRO A 43 -9.61 18.69 -22.80
C PRO A 43 -8.87 19.92 -23.34
N GLY A 44 -8.74 20.02 -24.67
CA GLY A 44 -8.12 21.17 -25.35
C GLY A 44 -6.60 21.26 -25.22
N ARG A 45 -5.93 20.28 -24.60
CA ARG A 45 -4.47 20.23 -24.49
C ARG A 45 -3.88 19.20 -25.46
N PRO A 46 -2.83 19.53 -26.22
CA PRO A 46 -2.11 18.53 -26.99
C PRO A 46 -1.49 17.53 -26.01
N THR A 47 -1.71 16.23 -26.26
CA THR A 47 -1.31 15.17 -25.34
C THR A 47 -0.58 14.07 -26.11
N LEU A 48 0.57 13.65 -25.57
CA LEU A 48 1.30 12.46 -26.00
C LEU A 48 1.12 11.37 -24.96
N VAL A 49 0.52 10.26 -25.38
CA VAL A 49 0.42 9.05 -24.59
C VAL A 49 1.53 8.09 -24.98
N VAL A 50 2.32 7.68 -23.99
CA VAL A 50 3.47 6.78 -24.17
C VAL A 50 3.14 5.41 -23.61
N CYS A 51 3.30 4.37 -24.43
CA CYS A 51 3.03 2.99 -24.03
C CYS A 51 4.12 2.03 -24.54
N THR A 52 3.88 0.73 -24.41
CA THR A 52 4.76 -0.28 -25.02
C THR A 52 4.44 -0.45 -26.50
N GLN A 53 5.42 -0.92 -27.29
CA GLN A 53 5.28 -1.06 -28.74
C GLN A 53 4.10 -1.95 -29.15
N ASP A 54 3.83 -3.01 -28.39
CA ASP A 54 2.75 -3.95 -28.70
C ASP A 54 1.35 -3.36 -28.51
N THR A 55 1.22 -2.32 -27.68
CA THR A 55 -0.09 -1.72 -27.34
C THR A 55 -0.38 -0.44 -28.11
N GLU A 56 0.61 0.12 -28.82
CA GLU A 56 0.51 1.44 -29.46
C GLU A 56 -0.66 1.56 -30.44
N ALA A 57 -0.75 0.64 -31.41
CA ALA A 57 -1.79 0.70 -32.44
C ALA A 57 -3.19 0.49 -31.86
N ASP A 58 -3.32 -0.46 -30.92
CA ASP A 58 -4.58 -0.76 -30.26
C ASP A 58 -5.04 0.38 -29.35
N LEU A 59 -4.12 1.01 -28.61
CA LEU A 59 -4.39 2.15 -27.74
C LEU A 59 -4.79 3.37 -28.56
N ARG A 60 -4.10 3.66 -29.67
CA ARG A 60 -4.46 4.76 -30.58
C ARG A 60 -5.91 4.64 -31.06
N ARG A 61 -6.27 3.48 -31.61
CA ARG A 61 -7.66 3.22 -32.05
C ARG A 61 -8.65 3.37 -30.90
N ALA A 62 -8.32 2.86 -29.72
CA ALA A 62 -9.19 2.93 -28.55
C ALA A 62 -9.42 4.38 -28.05
N LEU A 63 -8.43 5.26 -28.17
CA LEU A 63 -8.54 6.68 -27.82
C LEU A 63 -9.36 7.45 -28.87
N ASP A 64 -9.19 7.13 -30.15
CA ASP A 64 -10.02 7.69 -31.23
C ASP A 64 -11.51 7.37 -31.00
N GLU A 65 -11.83 6.11 -30.69
CA GLU A 65 -13.18 5.65 -30.35
C GLU A 65 -13.77 6.33 -29.11
N ARG A 66 -12.92 6.79 -28.19
CA ARG A 66 -13.30 7.52 -26.96
C ARG A 66 -13.38 9.03 -27.16
N GLY A 67 -13.23 9.53 -28.38
CA GLY A 67 -13.33 10.95 -28.67
C GLY A 67 -12.05 11.75 -28.40
N HIS A 68 -10.89 11.09 -28.35
CA HIS A 68 -9.58 11.73 -28.25
C HIS A 68 -8.74 11.58 -29.53
N PRO A 69 -9.25 11.90 -30.73
CA PRO A 69 -8.54 11.69 -32.00
C PRO A 69 -7.28 12.56 -32.16
N ASN A 70 -7.13 13.59 -31.34
CA ASN A 70 -6.00 14.50 -31.35
C ASN A 70 -4.90 14.08 -30.35
N ALA A 71 -5.13 13.04 -29.55
CA ALA A 71 -4.10 12.50 -28.67
C ALA A 71 -3.13 11.67 -29.50
N LEU A 72 -1.84 12.03 -29.45
CA LEU A 72 -0.81 11.25 -30.11
C LEU A 72 -0.44 10.06 -29.22
N VAL A 73 -0.18 8.91 -29.85
CA VAL A 73 0.28 7.70 -29.16
C VAL A 73 1.60 7.27 -29.77
N ALA A 74 2.59 7.00 -28.93
CA ALA A 74 3.89 6.49 -29.33
C ALA A 74 4.41 5.46 -28.32
N HIS A 75 5.27 4.55 -28.75
CA HIS A 75 6.00 3.70 -27.82
C HIS A 75 7.33 4.33 -27.37
N TYR A 76 7.82 3.91 -26.20
CA TYR A 76 9.07 4.40 -25.59
C TYR A 76 10.24 4.56 -26.60
N GLY A 77 10.55 3.50 -27.34
CA GLY A 77 11.66 3.50 -28.31
C GLY A 77 11.51 4.49 -29.48
N ALA A 78 10.28 4.84 -29.89
CA ALA A 78 10.04 5.78 -30.98
C ALA A 78 10.33 7.24 -30.59
N LEU A 79 10.39 7.54 -29.29
CA LEU A 79 10.59 8.91 -28.80
C LEU A 79 12.06 9.31 -28.69
N ARG A 80 13.00 8.39 -28.92
CA ARG A 80 14.43 8.66 -28.81
C ARG A 80 14.87 9.67 -29.87
N GLY A 81 15.34 10.83 -29.41
CA GLY A 81 15.85 11.90 -30.27
C GLY A 81 14.78 12.83 -30.85
N SER A 82 13.49 12.60 -30.60
CA SER A 82 12.43 13.51 -31.04
C SER A 82 12.23 14.68 -30.07
N ASN A 83 12.01 15.87 -30.62
CA ASN A 83 11.64 17.08 -29.88
C ASN A 83 10.28 17.63 -30.34
N ASP A 84 9.47 16.81 -31.00
CA ASP A 84 8.25 17.23 -31.69
C ASP A 84 7.09 17.49 -30.72
N TYR A 85 7.25 17.13 -29.44
CA TYR A 85 6.21 17.11 -28.42
C TYR A 85 6.37 18.22 -27.37
N LYS A 86 7.15 19.27 -27.65
CA LYS A 86 7.29 20.42 -26.76
C LYS A 86 5.93 21.05 -26.47
N GLY A 87 5.63 21.31 -25.20
CA GLY A 87 4.35 21.83 -24.73
C GLY A 87 3.20 20.83 -24.67
N TYR A 88 3.44 19.55 -25.01
CA TYR A 88 2.44 18.50 -24.87
C TYR A 88 2.35 18.05 -23.41
N ASP A 89 1.13 17.70 -23.00
CA ASP A 89 0.93 16.87 -21.82
C ASP A 89 1.46 15.47 -22.12
N ILE A 90 2.16 14.87 -21.15
CA ILE A 90 2.76 13.55 -21.30
C ILE A 90 2.06 12.57 -20.38
N VAL A 91 1.52 11.47 -20.93
CA VAL A 91 0.93 10.39 -20.15
C VAL A 91 1.76 9.13 -20.34
N LEU A 92 2.49 8.68 -19.32
CA LEU A 92 3.16 7.38 -19.34
C LEU A 92 2.18 6.30 -18.88
N ALA A 93 1.62 5.57 -19.85
CA ALA A 93 0.50 4.67 -19.62
C ALA A 93 0.88 3.31 -19.01
N GLN A 94 2.16 2.94 -19.06
CA GLN A 94 2.69 1.64 -18.58
C GLN A 94 4.15 1.81 -18.14
N ILE A 95 4.64 0.97 -17.23
CA ILE A 95 6.08 0.91 -16.92
C ILE A 95 6.86 0.38 -18.13
N TYR A 96 7.95 1.06 -18.50
CA TYR A 96 8.92 0.55 -19.46
C TYR A 96 9.66 -0.64 -18.86
N HIS A 97 9.62 -1.79 -19.53
CA HIS A 97 10.32 -2.99 -19.09
C HIS A 97 11.44 -3.29 -20.10
N PRO A 98 12.73 -3.01 -19.76
CA PRO A 98 13.82 -3.32 -20.66
C PRO A 98 13.94 -4.84 -20.88
N ASN A 99 14.69 -5.24 -21.91
CA ASN A 99 14.95 -6.66 -22.14
C ASN A 99 15.85 -7.22 -21.03
N MET A 100 15.28 -8.02 -20.13
CA MET A 100 15.98 -8.57 -18.97
C MET A 100 17.17 -9.47 -19.35
N GLU A 101 17.05 -10.25 -20.42
CA GLU A 101 18.16 -11.08 -20.91
C GLU A 101 19.31 -10.21 -21.43
N ALA A 102 18.98 -9.08 -22.06
CA ALA A 102 19.99 -8.12 -22.50
C ALA A 102 20.71 -7.48 -21.30
N ILE A 103 20.00 -7.17 -20.22
CA ILE A 103 20.58 -6.67 -18.97
C ILE A 103 21.51 -7.72 -18.33
N VAL A 104 21.07 -8.97 -18.24
CA VAL A 104 21.91 -10.06 -17.71
C VAL A 104 23.16 -10.26 -18.54
N ARG A 105 23.03 -10.28 -19.88
CA ARG A 105 24.18 -10.40 -20.78
C ARG A 105 25.16 -9.24 -20.65
N GLU A 106 24.65 -8.02 -20.53
CA GLU A 106 25.46 -6.81 -20.28
C GLU A 106 26.17 -6.90 -18.92
N GLY A 107 25.46 -7.31 -17.86
CA GLY A 107 26.05 -7.53 -16.55
C GLY A 107 27.16 -8.59 -16.58
N ARG A 108 26.94 -9.73 -17.22
CA ARG A 108 27.96 -10.79 -17.36
C ARG A 108 29.21 -10.30 -18.11
N ALA A 109 29.04 -9.37 -19.05
CA ALA A 109 30.16 -8.78 -19.78
C ALA A 109 30.91 -7.72 -18.94
N LEU A 110 30.19 -6.88 -18.20
CA LEU A 110 30.77 -5.82 -17.36
C LEU A 110 31.48 -6.36 -16.11
N PHE A 111 30.93 -7.42 -15.51
CA PHE A 111 31.42 -8.02 -14.27
C PHE A 111 32.08 -9.38 -14.52
N ALA A 112 32.70 -9.55 -15.70
CA ALA A 112 33.33 -10.80 -16.12
C ALA A 112 34.52 -11.19 -15.22
N ASP A 113 35.21 -10.19 -14.65
CA ASP A 113 36.40 -10.39 -13.81
C ASP A 113 36.06 -10.53 -12.31
N ASP A 114 34.79 -10.40 -11.93
CA ASP A 114 34.36 -10.52 -10.54
C ASP A 114 34.39 -12.00 -10.10
N GLY A 115 34.95 -12.27 -8.92
CA GLY A 115 35.02 -13.63 -8.36
C GLY A 115 33.67 -14.22 -7.94
N GLU A 116 32.63 -13.39 -7.83
CA GLU A 116 31.27 -13.81 -7.45
C GLU A 116 30.33 -13.78 -8.66
N ALA A 117 29.73 -14.93 -8.94
CA ALA A 117 28.73 -15.08 -9.99
C ALA A 117 27.51 -14.17 -9.73
N LEU A 118 26.91 -13.66 -10.80
CA LEU A 118 25.74 -12.79 -10.72
C LEU A 118 24.50 -13.58 -10.27
N ASP A 119 23.78 -13.05 -9.28
CA ASP A 119 22.46 -13.58 -8.88
C ASP A 119 21.33 -12.99 -9.74
N GLU A 120 20.92 -13.74 -10.75
CA GLU A 120 19.94 -13.32 -11.76
C GLU A 120 18.48 -13.43 -11.30
N ARG A 121 18.22 -13.86 -10.06
CA ARG A 121 16.85 -13.98 -9.54
C ARG A 121 16.20 -12.60 -9.43
N ILE A 122 14.89 -12.55 -9.70
CA ILE A 122 14.08 -11.36 -9.43
C ILE A 122 13.50 -11.46 -8.03
N ILE A 123 13.68 -10.39 -7.25
CA ILE A 123 13.08 -10.22 -5.93
C ILE A 123 12.23 -8.95 -5.93
N THR A 124 11.32 -8.86 -4.96
CA THR A 124 10.55 -7.65 -4.71
C THR A 124 11.19 -6.90 -3.55
N THR A 125 11.41 -5.60 -3.74
CA THR A 125 11.85 -4.69 -2.68
C THR A 125 10.81 -3.60 -2.44
N GLU A 126 10.71 -3.11 -1.21
CA GLU A 126 9.87 -1.97 -0.88
C GLU A 126 10.63 -0.66 -1.14
N ARG A 127 10.01 0.26 -1.88
CA ARG A 127 10.51 1.60 -2.15
C ARG A 127 9.51 2.63 -1.64
N GLU A 128 10.00 3.70 -1.02
CA GLU A 128 9.17 4.81 -0.58
C GLU A 128 8.85 5.72 -1.77
N LEU A 129 7.57 5.97 -2.03
CA LEU A 129 7.07 7.02 -2.91
C LEU A 129 6.59 8.18 -2.04
N THR A 130 7.02 9.40 -2.32
CA THR A 130 6.64 10.59 -1.55
C THR A 130 6.14 11.66 -2.50
N ASP A 131 5.03 12.32 -2.14
CA ASP A 131 4.52 13.47 -2.88
C ASP A 131 5.06 14.81 -2.33
N ALA A 132 4.74 15.91 -3.00
CA ALA A 132 5.18 17.24 -2.57
C ALA A 132 4.65 17.68 -1.20
N ASP A 133 3.53 17.10 -0.74
CA ASP A 133 2.95 17.39 0.58
C ASP A 133 3.54 16.52 1.70
N GLY A 134 4.45 15.60 1.34
CA GLY A 134 5.15 14.72 2.26
C GLY A 134 4.36 13.47 2.64
N ALA A 135 3.24 13.18 1.98
CA ALA A 135 2.56 11.90 2.09
C ALA A 135 3.40 10.78 1.47
N ARG A 136 3.33 9.58 2.05
CA ARG A 136 4.25 8.48 1.75
C ARG A 136 3.52 7.18 1.47
N TRP A 137 4.00 6.46 0.47
CA TRP A 137 3.52 5.14 0.09
C TRP A 137 4.69 4.16 0.01
N MET A 138 4.49 2.94 0.49
CA MET A 138 5.44 1.85 0.30
C MET A 138 5.02 1.07 -0.94
N ILE A 139 5.87 1.09 -1.97
CA ILE A 139 5.62 0.46 -3.26
C ILE A 139 6.53 -0.74 -3.41
N GLU A 140 5.94 -1.89 -3.74
CA GLU A 140 6.67 -3.10 -4.10
C GLU A 140 7.21 -2.97 -5.52
N VAL A 141 8.53 -3.06 -5.68
CA VAL A 141 9.23 -2.92 -6.95
C VAL A 141 10.03 -4.20 -7.26
N PRO A 142 9.81 -4.85 -8.41
CA PRO A 142 10.63 -5.97 -8.83
C PRO A 142 12.01 -5.48 -9.32
N ILE A 143 13.06 -6.08 -8.77
CA ILE A 143 14.48 -5.83 -9.09
C ILE A 143 15.26 -7.16 -9.15
N PHE A 144 16.48 -7.12 -9.66
CA PHE A 144 17.40 -8.24 -9.51
C PHE A 144 17.87 -8.38 -8.06
N ALA A 145 18.11 -9.62 -7.62
CA ALA A 145 18.69 -9.93 -6.32
C ALA A 145 20.14 -9.43 -6.23
N ASP A 146 20.90 -9.55 -7.32
CA ASP A 146 22.24 -8.99 -7.41
C ASP A 146 22.18 -7.44 -7.54
N PRO A 147 22.85 -6.68 -6.64
CA PRO A 147 22.83 -5.23 -6.67
C PRO A 147 23.43 -4.64 -7.96
N ARG A 148 24.38 -5.34 -8.60
CA ARG A 148 25.00 -4.91 -9.85
C ARG A 148 23.98 -4.94 -10.99
N LEU A 149 23.23 -6.03 -11.10
CA LEU A 149 22.15 -6.16 -12.09
C LEU A 149 20.97 -5.24 -11.76
N ALA A 150 20.66 -5.04 -10.47
CA ALA A 150 19.62 -4.11 -10.05
C ALA A 150 19.94 -2.68 -10.51
N ALA A 151 21.18 -2.22 -10.33
CA ALA A 151 21.62 -0.90 -10.79
C ALA A 151 21.52 -0.74 -12.32
N LEU A 152 21.89 -1.78 -13.09
CA LEU A 152 21.74 -1.75 -14.57
C LEU A 152 20.27 -1.66 -14.98
N LEU A 153 19.39 -2.42 -14.33
CA LEU A 153 17.95 -2.38 -14.57
C LEU A 153 17.37 -1.00 -14.25
N GLU A 154 17.66 -0.46 -13.05
CA GLU A 154 17.18 0.84 -12.59
C GLU A 154 17.64 1.95 -13.53
N SER A 155 18.94 2.01 -13.84
CA SER A 155 19.51 2.97 -14.78
C SER A 155 18.80 2.97 -16.13
N ARG A 156 18.56 1.80 -16.72
CA ARG A 156 17.90 1.68 -18.03
C ARG A 156 16.41 2.01 -17.97
N ARG A 157 15.71 1.45 -16.99
CA ARG A 157 14.26 1.57 -16.85
C ARG A 157 13.87 3.01 -16.54
N GLU A 158 14.51 3.60 -15.55
CA GLU A 158 14.16 4.92 -15.03
C GLU A 158 14.62 6.00 -16.00
N ALA A 159 15.80 5.88 -16.61
CA ALA A 159 16.25 6.86 -17.61
C ALA A 159 15.31 6.93 -18.82
N GLU A 160 14.82 5.80 -19.34
CA GLU A 160 13.89 5.80 -20.46
C GLU A 160 12.55 6.43 -20.09
N LEU A 161 12.03 6.12 -18.90
CA LEU A 161 10.79 6.70 -18.37
C LEU A 161 10.92 8.22 -18.20
N ILE A 162 11.99 8.68 -17.55
CA ILE A 162 12.26 10.11 -17.33
C ILE A 162 12.44 10.82 -18.67
N GLN A 163 13.22 10.25 -19.60
CA GLN A 163 13.42 10.84 -20.91
C GLN A 163 12.10 11.02 -21.67
N CYS A 164 11.19 10.04 -21.59
CA CYS A 164 9.89 10.15 -22.23
C CYS A 164 8.98 11.16 -21.53
N ALA A 165 8.96 11.17 -20.19
CA ALA A 165 8.22 12.15 -19.39
C ALA A 165 8.62 13.59 -19.72
N MET A 166 9.92 13.83 -19.94
CA MET A 166 10.45 15.17 -20.21
C MET A 166 10.28 15.64 -21.67
N ARG A 167 9.69 14.84 -22.57
CA ARG A 167 9.45 15.26 -23.96
C ARG A 167 8.53 16.47 -24.09
N GLY A 168 7.62 16.64 -23.13
CA GLY A 168 6.78 17.85 -23.01
C GLY A 168 7.57 19.12 -22.74
N SER A 169 8.83 19.01 -22.31
CA SER A 169 9.70 20.12 -21.89
C SER A 169 9.02 21.01 -20.83
N PRO A 170 8.51 20.45 -19.73
CA PRO A 170 7.66 21.17 -18.78
C PRO A 170 8.36 22.32 -18.03
N LEU A 171 9.70 22.38 -18.07
CA LEU A 171 10.46 23.50 -17.52
C LEU A 171 10.34 24.76 -18.41
N ASP A 172 10.24 24.57 -19.72
CA ASP A 172 10.02 25.67 -20.69
C ASP A 172 8.52 25.91 -20.95
N HIS A 173 7.70 24.89 -20.66
CA HIS A 173 6.25 24.86 -20.84
C HIS A 173 5.57 24.47 -19.52
N PRO A 174 5.52 25.38 -18.52
CA PRO A 174 5.00 25.07 -17.18
C PRO A 174 3.52 24.63 -17.18
N GLU A 175 2.78 24.94 -18.24
CA GLU A 175 1.41 24.48 -18.43
C GLU A 175 1.31 22.99 -18.80
N ALA A 176 2.40 22.38 -19.27
CA ALA A 176 2.46 20.96 -19.62
C ALA A 176 2.46 20.08 -18.37
N GLN A 177 1.62 19.05 -18.37
CA GLN A 177 1.49 18.13 -17.25
C GLN A 177 2.11 16.77 -17.59
N ILE A 178 2.82 16.18 -16.64
CA ILE A 178 3.28 14.79 -16.71
C ILE A 178 2.35 13.94 -15.84
N THR A 179 1.84 12.84 -16.41
CA THR A 179 1.01 11.87 -15.70
C THR A 179 1.63 10.48 -15.79
N LEU A 180 1.89 9.86 -14.64
CA LEU A 180 2.46 8.52 -14.52
C LEU A 180 1.35 7.55 -14.08
N LEU A 181 0.96 6.60 -14.94
CA LEU A 181 -0.07 5.61 -14.63
C LEU A 181 0.56 4.31 -14.08
N PHE A 182 1.41 4.47 -13.07
CA PHE A 182 2.07 3.40 -12.33
C PHE A 182 2.68 3.92 -11.02
N GLY A 183 2.89 3.02 -10.06
CA GLY A 183 3.43 3.37 -8.74
C GLY A 183 4.96 3.41 -8.61
N LEU A 184 5.73 3.05 -9.65
CA LEU A 184 7.20 3.03 -9.59
C LEU A 184 7.76 4.42 -9.23
N PRO A 185 8.48 4.58 -8.10
CA PRO A 185 9.17 5.84 -7.80
C PRO A 185 10.24 6.14 -8.85
N LEU A 186 10.28 7.38 -9.34
CA LEU A 186 11.26 7.85 -10.33
C LEU A 186 12.10 8.97 -9.73
N PRO A 187 13.34 8.69 -9.28
CA PRO A 187 14.26 9.73 -8.82
C PRO A 187 14.50 10.79 -9.90
N GLY A 188 14.39 12.08 -9.55
CA GLY A 188 14.49 13.19 -10.51
C GLY A 188 13.19 13.50 -11.26
N LEU A 189 12.11 12.79 -10.96
CA LEU A 189 10.75 13.10 -11.38
C LEU A 189 9.78 12.87 -10.23
N GLU A 190 10.02 13.56 -9.11
CA GLU A 190 9.20 13.45 -7.91
C GLU A 190 7.77 13.95 -8.19
N PRO A 191 6.73 13.21 -7.76
CA PRO A 191 5.35 13.60 -8.02
C PRO A 191 4.95 14.83 -7.19
N THR A 192 4.31 15.78 -7.84
CA THR A 192 3.59 16.87 -7.18
C THR A 192 2.41 16.33 -6.39
N THR A 193 1.70 15.35 -6.96
CA THR A 193 0.56 14.71 -6.31
C THR A 193 0.55 13.23 -6.62
N VAL A 194 0.35 12.42 -5.59
CA VAL A 194 0.11 10.99 -5.72
C VAL A 194 -1.37 10.70 -5.49
N ARG A 195 -1.98 9.91 -6.38
CA ARG A 195 -3.37 9.48 -6.30
C ARG A 195 -3.43 7.97 -6.26
N GLU A 196 -4.26 7.40 -5.41
CA GLU A 196 -4.58 5.97 -5.51
C GLU A 196 -5.69 5.78 -6.54
N ASP A 197 -5.61 4.72 -7.35
CA ASP A 197 -6.72 4.33 -8.21
C ASP A 197 -7.86 3.80 -7.33
N ASP A 198 -8.93 4.59 -7.21
CA ASP A 198 -10.14 4.28 -6.45
C ASP A 198 -11.02 3.22 -7.13
N SER A 199 -10.59 2.62 -8.25
CA SER A 199 -11.36 1.58 -8.91
C SER A 199 -11.62 0.41 -7.94
N PRO A 200 -12.85 -0.15 -7.87
CA PRO A 200 -13.21 -1.27 -6.97
C PRO A 200 -12.34 -2.52 -7.14
N THR A 201 -11.57 -2.56 -8.22
CA THR A 201 -10.76 -3.69 -8.64
C THR A 201 -9.25 -3.40 -8.54
N SER A 202 -8.82 -2.21 -8.07
CA SER A 202 -7.43 -1.90 -7.70
C SER A 202 -6.99 -2.71 -6.47
N ASN A 203 -5.70 -2.68 -6.09
CA ASN A 203 -5.27 -3.40 -4.87
C ASN A 203 -5.92 -2.79 -3.61
N GLY A 204 -5.93 -1.46 -3.51
CA GLY A 204 -6.62 -0.72 -2.45
C GLY A 204 -8.14 -0.91 -2.50
N GLY A 205 -8.73 -0.88 -3.70
CA GLY A 205 -10.16 -1.11 -3.91
C GLY A 205 -10.59 -2.55 -3.57
N ARG A 206 -9.81 -3.56 -3.95
CA ARG A 206 -10.04 -4.96 -3.56
C ARG A 206 -9.94 -5.15 -2.06
N GLN A 207 -8.97 -4.51 -1.42
CA GLN A 207 -8.82 -4.53 0.02
C GLN A 207 -10.02 -3.85 0.71
N ALA A 208 -10.43 -2.66 0.24
CA ALA A 208 -11.61 -1.96 0.75
C ALA A 208 -12.89 -2.77 0.54
N ALA A 209 -13.09 -3.37 -0.64
CA ALA A 209 -14.23 -4.23 -0.94
C ALA A 209 -14.25 -5.50 -0.08
N ALA A 210 -13.09 -6.11 0.19
CA ALA A 210 -12.98 -7.24 1.11
C ALA A 210 -13.38 -6.83 2.53
N VAL A 211 -12.89 -5.70 3.02
CA VAL A 211 -13.25 -5.16 4.34
C VAL A 211 -14.76 -4.87 4.41
N LEU A 212 -15.34 -4.23 3.40
CA LEU A 212 -16.78 -3.94 3.35
C LEU A 212 -17.62 -5.23 3.35
N LYS A 213 -17.22 -6.27 2.61
CA LYS A 213 -17.88 -7.58 2.64
C LYS A 213 -17.84 -8.22 4.03
N ILE A 214 -16.69 -8.15 4.71
CA ILE A 214 -16.56 -8.67 6.07
C ILE A 214 -17.43 -7.88 7.05
N ILE A 215 -17.45 -6.55 6.96
CA ILE A 215 -18.30 -5.69 7.80
C ILE A 215 -19.78 -5.97 7.56
N ALA A 216 -20.21 -6.13 6.31
CA ALA A 216 -21.59 -6.47 5.97
C ALA A 216 -22.02 -7.84 6.53
N ALA A 217 -21.16 -8.85 6.40
CA ALA A 217 -21.39 -10.18 6.96
C ALA A 217 -21.47 -10.14 8.50
N ALA A 218 -20.52 -9.48 9.14
CA ALA A 218 -20.51 -9.28 10.59
C ALA A 218 -21.75 -8.53 11.08
N SER A 219 -22.16 -7.46 10.38
CA SER A 219 -23.38 -6.71 10.71
C SER A 219 -24.64 -7.58 10.63
N THR A 220 -24.72 -8.45 9.62
CA THR A 220 -25.85 -9.39 9.45
C THR A 220 -25.89 -10.41 10.60
N MET A 221 -24.74 -10.95 10.98
CA MET A 221 -24.59 -11.88 12.10
C MET A 221 -24.97 -11.21 13.44
N ILE A 222 -24.54 -9.97 13.66
CA ILE A 222 -24.92 -9.18 14.84
C ILE A 222 -26.43 -8.92 14.86
N ALA A 223 -27.04 -8.60 13.71
CA ALA A 223 -28.49 -8.42 13.60
C ALA A 223 -29.25 -9.72 13.91
N GLN A 224 -28.66 -10.89 13.63
CA GLN A 224 -29.16 -12.21 14.02
C GLN A 224 -28.89 -12.56 15.50
N LYS A 225 -28.56 -11.55 16.33
CA LYS A 225 -28.26 -11.66 17.77
C LYS A 225 -27.03 -12.51 18.08
N GLN A 226 -26.10 -12.70 17.14
CA GLN A 226 -24.81 -13.28 17.47
C GLN A 226 -23.97 -12.23 18.20
N THR A 227 -23.66 -12.52 19.46
CA THR A 227 -22.80 -11.67 20.31
C THR A 227 -21.32 -11.97 20.10
N ARG A 228 -21.00 -13.05 19.38
CA ARG A 228 -19.67 -13.62 19.28
C ARG A 228 -19.39 -14.08 17.84
N LEU A 229 -18.32 -13.57 17.24
CA LEU A 229 -17.96 -13.83 15.85
C LEU A 229 -16.55 -14.42 15.76
N THR A 230 -16.40 -15.61 15.17
CA THR A 230 -15.08 -16.19 14.89
C THR A 230 -14.62 -15.90 13.46
N ALA A 231 -13.30 -15.94 13.24
CA ALA A 231 -12.72 -15.72 11.90
C ALA A 231 -13.24 -16.71 10.86
N THR A 232 -13.45 -17.97 11.25
CA THR A 232 -13.98 -19.02 10.36
C THR A 232 -15.44 -18.77 9.98
N GLU A 233 -16.30 -18.37 10.93
CA GLU A 233 -17.71 -18.06 10.66
C GLU A 233 -17.84 -16.81 9.77
N LEU A 234 -17.03 -15.77 10.05
CA LEU A 234 -16.99 -14.56 9.22
C LEU A 234 -16.45 -14.83 7.82
N ALA A 235 -15.42 -15.66 7.69
CA ALA A 235 -14.88 -16.09 6.39
C ALA A 235 -15.94 -16.80 5.55
N HIS A 236 -16.68 -17.73 6.17
CA HIS A 236 -17.77 -18.43 5.51
C HIS A 236 -18.91 -17.50 5.10
N ALA A 237 -19.37 -16.63 6.02
CA ALA A 237 -20.46 -15.69 5.76
C ALA A 237 -20.11 -14.64 4.70
N ALA A 238 -18.85 -14.16 4.68
CA ALA A 238 -18.39 -13.16 3.71
C ALA A 238 -17.89 -13.78 2.39
N GLN A 239 -17.82 -15.12 2.28
CA GLN A 239 -17.20 -15.85 1.18
C GLN A 239 -15.77 -15.38 0.85
N ILE A 240 -14.97 -15.16 1.89
CA ILE A 240 -13.58 -14.68 1.81
C ILE A 240 -12.67 -15.64 2.59
N SER A 241 -11.38 -15.70 2.22
CA SER A 241 -10.42 -16.57 2.92
C SER A 241 -10.26 -16.17 4.40
N GLU A 242 -10.10 -17.15 5.28
CA GLU A 242 -9.88 -16.89 6.72
C GLU A 242 -8.60 -16.07 6.97
N VAL A 243 -7.59 -16.22 6.10
CA VAL A 243 -6.36 -15.42 6.14
C VAL A 243 -6.68 -13.94 5.95
N THR A 244 -7.47 -13.61 4.94
CA THR A 244 -7.89 -12.23 4.65
C THR A 244 -8.71 -11.63 5.80
N VAL A 245 -9.61 -12.42 6.41
CA VAL A 245 -10.37 -11.99 7.59
C VAL A 245 -9.44 -11.67 8.76
N ARG A 246 -8.45 -12.53 9.03
CA ARG A 246 -7.46 -12.30 10.09
C ARG A 246 -6.57 -11.08 9.82
N THR A 247 -6.20 -10.85 8.56
CA THR A 247 -5.43 -9.66 8.15
C THR A 247 -6.19 -8.37 8.46
N HIS A 248 -7.52 -8.35 8.29
CA HIS A 248 -8.36 -7.17 8.51
C HIS A 248 -9.13 -7.16 9.85
N TRP A 249 -8.77 -8.07 10.76
CA TRP A 249 -9.50 -8.30 12.01
C TRP A 249 -9.72 -7.04 12.84
N GLN A 250 -8.65 -6.25 13.05
CA GLN A 250 -8.70 -5.04 13.85
C GLN A 250 -9.50 -3.91 13.19
N ALA A 251 -9.46 -3.81 11.86
CA ALA A 251 -10.24 -2.82 11.13
C ALA A 251 -11.74 -3.10 11.24
N VAL A 252 -12.14 -4.37 11.17
CA VAL A 252 -13.53 -4.80 11.35
C VAL A 252 -14.01 -4.56 12.79
N ALA A 253 -13.18 -4.88 13.78
CA ALA A 253 -13.49 -4.64 15.19
C ALA A 253 -13.76 -3.16 15.48
N GLN A 254 -12.89 -2.28 14.96
CA GLN A 254 -13.04 -0.82 15.12
C GLN A 254 -14.29 -0.29 14.41
N ALA A 255 -14.56 -0.72 13.18
CA ALA A 255 -15.70 -0.25 12.40
C ALA A 255 -17.05 -0.63 13.02
N LEU A 256 -17.11 -1.73 13.77
CA LEU A 256 -18.33 -2.24 14.39
C LEU A 256 -18.38 -2.04 15.92
N GLY A 257 -17.37 -1.40 16.51
CA GLY A 257 -17.28 -1.20 17.95
C GLY A 257 -17.24 -2.52 18.75
N LEU A 258 -16.59 -3.55 18.20
CA LEU A 258 -16.46 -4.87 18.83
C LEU A 258 -15.13 -5.00 19.59
N SER A 259 -15.17 -5.75 20.69
CA SER A 259 -13.98 -6.12 21.46
C SER A 259 -13.26 -7.29 20.80
N ASP A 260 -11.94 -7.23 20.72
CA ASP A 260 -11.10 -8.34 20.26
C ASP A 260 -10.58 -9.13 21.47
N GLU A 261 -11.03 -10.37 21.61
CA GLU A 261 -10.74 -11.22 22.76
C GLU A 261 -10.06 -12.53 22.33
N GLU A 262 -9.21 -13.07 23.20
CA GLU A 262 -8.63 -14.40 23.04
C GLU A 262 -9.41 -15.43 23.85
N GLU A 263 -9.88 -16.48 23.17
CA GLU A 263 -10.61 -17.59 23.79
C GLU A 263 -9.83 -18.88 23.70
N GLN A 264 -9.89 -19.69 24.75
CA GLN A 264 -9.41 -21.07 24.73
C GLN A 264 -10.50 -21.99 24.16
N ALA A 265 -10.25 -22.55 22.99
CA ALA A 265 -11.11 -23.53 22.35
C ALA A 265 -10.56 -24.96 22.54
N ARG A 266 -11.48 -25.90 22.76
CA ARG A 266 -11.18 -27.34 22.82
C ARG A 266 -11.81 -28.00 21.59
N ALA A 267 -11.00 -28.65 20.76
CA ALA A 267 -11.52 -29.42 19.63
C ALA A 267 -12.28 -30.65 20.17
N LYS A 268 -13.48 -30.92 19.63
CA LYS A 268 -14.25 -32.13 19.98
C LYS A 268 -13.37 -33.37 19.79
N GLY A 269 -13.15 -34.12 20.88
CA GLY A 269 -12.38 -35.37 20.87
C GLY A 269 -10.86 -35.23 21.03
N ARG A 270 -10.30 -34.05 21.30
CA ARG A 270 -8.86 -33.89 21.58
C ARG A 270 -8.61 -33.22 22.94
N ALA A 271 -7.57 -33.68 23.65
CA ALA A 271 -7.16 -33.13 24.95
C ALA A 271 -6.47 -31.75 24.84
N ARG A 272 -6.08 -31.34 23.63
CA ARG A 272 -5.31 -30.12 23.39
C ARG A 272 -6.23 -28.91 23.25
N THR A 273 -6.07 -27.95 24.14
CA THR A 273 -6.66 -26.61 24.04
C THR A 273 -5.82 -25.74 23.12
N TYR A 274 -6.46 -24.88 22.33
CA TYR A 274 -5.78 -23.88 21.50
C TYR A 274 -6.43 -22.51 21.69
N ARG A 275 -5.63 -21.44 21.58
CA ARG A 275 -6.12 -20.07 21.66
C ARG A 275 -6.61 -19.61 20.29
N ARG A 276 -7.77 -18.98 20.23
CA ARG A 276 -8.32 -18.35 19.03
C ARG A 276 -8.80 -16.94 19.33
N ARG A 277 -8.70 -16.03 18.36
CA ARG A 277 -9.24 -14.67 18.46
C ARG A 277 -10.72 -14.64 18.07
N VAL A 278 -11.49 -13.81 18.77
CA VAL A 278 -12.94 -13.71 18.63
C VAL A 278 -13.36 -12.25 18.77
N LEU A 279 -14.31 -11.79 17.95
CA LEU A 279 -14.93 -10.48 18.13
C LEU A 279 -16.18 -10.63 19.00
N VAL A 280 -16.27 -9.84 20.05
CA VAL A 280 -17.37 -9.87 21.04
C VAL A 280 -18.06 -8.52 21.07
N ARG A 281 -19.40 -8.54 21.06
CA ARG A 281 -20.22 -7.35 21.29
C ARG A 281 -20.47 -7.23 22.79
N ALA A 282 -20.17 -6.07 23.37
CA ALA A 282 -20.60 -5.77 24.74
C ALA A 282 -22.13 -5.83 24.81
N GLU A 283 -22.68 -6.69 25.66
CA GLU A 283 -24.12 -6.73 25.92
C GLU A 283 -24.52 -5.43 26.61
N SER A 284 -25.49 -4.70 26.04
CA SER A 284 -26.20 -3.68 26.79
C SER A 284 -27.04 -4.40 27.85
N VAL A 285 -26.66 -4.24 29.12
CA VAL A 285 -27.48 -4.66 30.27
C VAL A 285 -28.79 -3.90 30.18
N GLU A 286 -29.86 -4.57 29.75
CA GLU A 286 -31.21 -4.06 29.97
C GLU A 286 -31.52 -4.23 31.45
N ASP A 287 -31.73 -3.11 32.16
CA ASP A 287 -32.16 -3.04 33.55
C ASP A 287 -33.50 -3.77 33.75
N GLY A 288 -33.43 -5.07 34.03
CA GLY A 288 -34.54 -5.90 34.48
C GLY A 288 -34.63 -5.91 36.00
N ALA A 289 -34.85 -4.76 36.62
CA ALA A 289 -35.20 -4.68 38.04
C ALA A 289 -36.66 -5.11 38.25
N ALA A 290 -36.92 -6.34 38.67
CA ALA A 290 -38.09 -6.69 39.51
C ALA A 290 -38.02 -8.13 40.07
N ASN A 291 -38.09 -8.19 41.41
CA ASN A 291 -38.49 -9.31 42.28
C ASN A 291 -37.45 -10.42 42.52
N SER A 292 -36.69 -10.41 43.63
CA SER A 292 -37.12 -10.88 44.97
C SER A 292 -37.66 -12.31 44.89
N THR A 293 -37.11 -13.35 45.51
CA THR A 293 -36.40 -13.50 46.79
C THR A 293 -35.91 -14.95 46.79
N ASP A 294 -34.65 -15.23 47.11
CA ASP A 294 -34.36 -16.21 48.18
C ASP A 294 -32.91 -16.12 48.64
N GLN A 295 -32.76 -16.18 49.95
CA GLN A 295 -31.49 -16.13 50.67
C GLN A 295 -30.90 -17.55 50.81
N ALA A 296 -29.61 -17.56 51.16
CA ALA A 296 -28.75 -18.70 51.56
C ALA A 296 -28.11 -19.46 50.37
N ASP A 297 -26.79 -19.60 50.27
CA ASP A 297 -25.83 -19.81 51.36
C ASP A 297 -24.53 -19.01 51.22
N ASN A 298 -24.14 -18.50 52.37
CA ASN A 298 -22.85 -17.93 52.72
C ASN A 298 -21.84 -19.10 52.74
N LYS A 299 -20.67 -19.05 52.10
CA LYS A 299 -19.42 -18.54 52.68
C LYS A 299 -18.31 -18.74 51.64
N ASP A 300 -17.66 -17.66 51.22
CA ASP A 300 -16.21 -17.53 51.41
C ASP A 300 -15.78 -16.08 51.16
N SER A 301 -14.83 -15.65 51.98
CA SER A 301 -14.48 -14.27 52.29
C SER A 301 -13.94 -13.46 51.10
N ILE A 302 -14.50 -12.28 50.94
CA ILE A 302 -13.95 -11.14 50.19
C ILE A 302 -12.56 -10.80 50.72
N THR A 303 -11.57 -10.70 49.83
CA THR A 303 -10.45 -9.77 50.01
C THR A 303 -10.37 -8.91 48.76
N CYS A 304 -10.90 -7.69 48.88
CA CYS A 304 -10.66 -6.61 47.93
C CYS A 304 -9.27 -6.04 48.18
N LEU A 305 -8.41 -6.03 47.15
CA LEU A 305 -7.33 -5.06 47.05
C LEU A 305 -7.75 -4.03 46.00
N ILE A 306 -8.11 -2.85 46.47
CA ILE A 306 -8.32 -1.65 45.65
C ILE A 306 -6.95 -0.98 45.51
N HIS A 307 -6.49 -0.77 44.28
CA HIS A 307 -5.52 0.29 43.99
C HIS A 307 -6.16 1.26 43.01
N THR A 308 -6.37 2.48 43.51
CA THR A 308 -6.75 3.68 42.77
C THR A 308 -5.49 4.34 42.24
N ASP A 309 -5.37 4.51 40.93
CA ASP A 309 -4.40 5.44 40.36
C ASP A 309 -5.15 6.66 39.83
N LEU A 310 -4.92 7.80 40.49
CA LEU A 310 -5.10 9.12 39.91
C LEU A 310 -3.71 9.73 39.64
N PRO A 311 -3.59 10.60 38.61
CA PRO A 311 -2.30 11.01 38.05
C PRO A 311 -1.73 12.23 38.77
N ALA A 312 -0.41 12.41 38.70
CA ALA A 312 0.23 13.67 39.08
C ALA A 312 1.35 14.05 38.12
N GLU A 313 1.36 15.35 37.83
CA GLU A 313 2.18 16.10 36.88
C GLU A 313 3.63 16.34 37.35
N THR A 314 4.42 16.82 36.38
CA THR A 314 5.55 17.78 36.43
C THR A 314 6.41 17.93 37.69
N LEU A 315 7.74 17.93 37.51
CA LEU A 315 8.62 19.07 37.85
C LEU A 315 10.08 18.85 37.41
N SER A 316 10.68 19.97 37.02
CA SER A 316 12.05 20.22 36.54
C SER A 316 13.13 20.18 37.63
N VAL A 317 14.42 20.17 37.22
CA VAL A 317 15.46 21.20 37.49
C VAL A 317 16.92 20.62 37.58
N HIS A 318 17.84 21.28 36.84
CA HIS A 318 19.32 21.43 36.92
C HIS A 318 20.27 20.19 36.95
N ALA A 319 21.20 20.00 36.00
CA ALA A 319 22.41 20.74 35.55
C ALA A 319 23.71 20.34 36.31
N CYS A 320 24.66 19.72 35.60
CA CYS A 320 26.11 19.97 35.71
C CYS A 320 26.91 19.15 34.66
N ALA A 321 27.87 19.79 34.01
CA ALA A 321 29.04 19.21 33.32
C ALA A 321 30.30 19.86 33.96
N PRO A 322 31.56 19.63 33.55
CA PRO A 322 32.17 18.64 32.63
C PRO A 322 33.44 17.97 33.22
N CYS A 323 34.03 16.95 32.56
CA CYS A 323 35.48 16.70 32.66
C CYS A 323 36.05 15.99 31.42
N GLU A 324 37.17 16.51 30.94
CA GLU A 324 38.04 16.09 29.84
C GLU A 324 38.94 14.89 30.20
N SER A 325 39.45 14.15 29.20
CA SER A 325 40.89 14.00 28.90
C SER A 325 41.22 12.72 28.09
N ASP A 326 41.75 12.94 26.88
CA ASP A 326 43.01 12.43 26.29
C ASP A 326 43.39 10.92 26.19
N ASP A 327 43.60 10.54 24.92
CA ASP A 327 44.83 9.96 24.32
C ASP A 327 45.23 8.46 24.29
N ILE A 328 45.58 8.06 23.05
CA ILE A 328 46.67 7.16 22.56
C ILE A 328 46.52 5.62 22.66
N GLY A 329 46.75 4.94 21.52
CA GLY A 329 47.69 3.80 21.47
C GLY A 329 47.24 2.44 20.90
N THR A 330 47.50 2.24 19.61
CA THR A 330 47.99 1.03 18.89
C THR A 330 48.03 -0.39 19.51
N ALA A 331 47.59 -1.35 18.67
CA ALA A 331 48.23 -2.63 18.29
C ALA A 331 47.73 -4.00 18.81
N HIS A 332 47.42 -4.85 17.81
CA HIS A 332 47.62 -6.31 17.65
C HIS A 332 46.98 -7.38 18.59
N ALA A 333 46.05 -8.12 17.97
CA ALA A 333 46.03 -9.58 17.76
C ALA A 333 45.75 -10.59 18.91
N SER A 334 44.76 -11.44 18.58
CA SER A 334 44.65 -12.88 18.89
C SER A 334 43.82 -13.36 20.09
N SER A 335 42.65 -13.89 19.70
CA SER A 335 42.13 -15.23 20.05
C SER A 335 41.15 -15.40 21.23
N LEU A 336 40.19 -16.29 20.96
CA LEU A 336 39.35 -17.10 21.85
C LEU A 336 37.98 -16.56 22.27
N THR A 337 36.99 -16.97 21.46
CA THR A 337 35.64 -17.45 21.78
C THR A 337 35.31 -17.71 23.26
N ARG A 338 34.22 -17.13 23.81
CA ARG A 338 32.85 -17.72 23.90
C ARG A 338 31.93 -16.86 24.81
N ASP A 339 30.64 -16.90 24.47
CA ASP A 339 29.44 -16.72 25.30
C ASP A 339 29.04 -15.33 25.84
N ALA A 340 28.09 -14.68 25.15
CA ALA A 340 27.05 -13.82 25.73
C ALA A 340 25.88 -13.61 24.74
N PRO A 341 24.65 -13.34 25.21
CA PRO A 341 23.40 -13.84 24.61
C PRO A 341 22.84 -12.97 23.47
N ALA A 342 22.00 -13.62 22.66
CA ALA A 342 21.23 -13.01 21.58
C ALA A 342 20.34 -11.86 22.08
N VAL A 343 20.81 -10.63 21.90
CA VAL A 343 19.96 -9.44 21.93
C VAL A 343 19.09 -9.48 20.68
N SER A 344 17.85 -9.94 20.88
CA SER A 344 16.76 -9.80 19.92
C SER A 344 16.53 -8.31 19.67
N ALA A 345 17.21 -7.77 18.66
CA ALA A 345 16.92 -6.47 18.11
C ALA A 345 15.51 -6.53 17.48
N ARG A 346 14.51 -6.14 18.29
CA ARG A 346 13.18 -5.81 17.79
C ARG A 346 13.35 -4.77 16.69
N ARG A 347 13.19 -5.19 15.43
CA ARG A 347 13.01 -4.28 14.32
C ARG A 347 11.84 -3.33 14.68
N PRO A 348 12.01 -2.01 14.55
CA PRO A 348 10.89 -1.11 14.68
C PRO A 348 9.85 -1.49 13.62
N ARG A 349 8.64 -1.82 14.08
CA ARG A 349 7.50 -2.06 13.20
C ARG A 349 7.22 -0.77 12.45
N ALA A 350 7.51 -0.76 11.15
CA ALA A 350 7.03 0.28 10.25
C ALA A 350 5.50 0.37 10.42
N ARG A 351 5.00 1.58 10.72
CA ARG A 351 3.57 1.87 10.78
C ARG A 351 3.02 1.75 9.37
N PHE A 352 2.14 0.78 9.17
CA PHE A 352 1.36 0.66 7.95
C PHE A 352 0.46 1.87 7.75
N ILE A 353 0.38 2.27 6.48
CA ILE A 353 -0.41 3.38 5.95
C ILE A 353 -1.86 3.23 6.40
N ARG A 354 -2.34 4.22 7.17
CA ARG A 354 -3.77 4.48 7.32
C ARG A 354 -4.25 4.92 5.94
N SER A 355 -4.84 4.01 5.16
CA SER A 355 -5.57 4.47 3.96
C SER A 355 -6.67 5.42 4.44
N ARG A 356 -6.74 6.61 3.85
CA ARG A 356 -7.81 7.58 4.15
C ARG A 356 -9.19 6.97 3.92
N VAL A 357 -9.29 5.98 3.03
CA VAL A 357 -10.49 5.17 2.77
C VAL A 357 -10.90 4.33 3.99
N LEU A 358 -9.97 3.68 4.68
CA LEU A 358 -10.26 2.91 5.90
C LEU A 358 -10.70 3.81 7.06
N ALA A 359 -10.10 5.00 7.19
CA ALA A 359 -10.51 6.00 8.18
C ALA A 359 -11.89 6.60 7.86
N ALA A 360 -12.23 6.77 6.58
CA ALA A 360 -13.54 7.26 6.14
C ALA A 360 -14.65 6.22 6.33
N ILE A 361 -14.37 4.93 6.05
CA ILE A 361 -15.32 3.83 6.26
C ILE A 361 -15.58 3.58 7.74
N ALA A 362 -14.55 3.69 8.60
CA ALA A 362 -14.69 3.50 10.05
C ALA A 362 -15.55 4.58 10.75
N ASN A 363 -15.77 5.74 10.13
CA ASN A 363 -16.55 6.84 10.69
C ASN A 363 -17.95 6.98 10.08
N LEU A 364 -18.37 6.07 9.17
CA LEU A 364 -19.71 6.10 8.60
C LEU A 364 -20.72 5.42 9.55
N PRO A 365 -21.88 6.04 9.81
CA PRO A 365 -22.94 5.38 10.57
C PRO A 365 -23.43 4.12 9.84
N ILE A 366 -23.64 3.03 10.59
CA ILE A 366 -24.06 1.70 10.11
C ILE A 366 -25.13 1.71 8.99
N PRO A 367 -26.21 2.52 9.06
CA PRO A 367 -27.19 2.58 7.96
C PRO A 367 -26.65 3.12 6.64
N LEU A 368 -25.66 4.02 6.66
CA LEU A 368 -24.98 4.52 5.45
C LEU A 368 -24.03 3.47 4.87
N LEU A 369 -23.39 2.68 5.73
CA LEU A 369 -22.51 1.56 5.36
C LEU A 369 -23.29 0.44 4.63
N LEU A 370 -24.51 0.13 5.08
CA LEU A 370 -25.41 -0.82 4.42
C LEU A 370 -25.93 -0.30 3.06
N ALA A 371 -26.16 1.01 2.92
CA ALA A 371 -26.58 1.61 1.66
C ALA A 371 -25.49 1.58 0.57
N VAL A 372 -24.22 1.76 0.96
CA VAL A 372 -23.06 1.64 0.05
C VAL A 372 -22.91 0.21 -0.47
N VAL A 373 -23.12 -0.79 0.38
CA VAL A 373 -23.07 -2.22 0.00
C VAL A 373 -24.25 -2.61 -0.92
N ALA A 374 -25.44 -2.06 -0.68
CA ALA A 374 -26.61 -2.27 -1.54
C ALA A 374 -26.49 -1.62 -2.94
N CYS A 375 -25.80 -0.48 -3.05
CA CYS A 375 -25.50 0.13 -4.36
C CYS A 375 -24.43 -0.64 -5.14
N SER A 376 -23.38 -1.14 -4.45
CA SER A 376 -22.30 -1.89 -5.11
C SER A 376 -22.72 -3.28 -5.60
N THR A 377 -23.84 -3.83 -5.11
CA THR A 377 -24.39 -5.12 -5.56
C THR A 377 -25.37 -4.98 -6.71
N ARG A 378 -25.99 -3.81 -6.91
CA ARG A 378 -26.88 -3.54 -8.06
C ARG A 378 -26.13 -3.27 -9.36
N THR A 379 -24.89 -2.80 -9.31
CA THR A 379 -24.07 -2.55 -10.51
C THR A 379 -23.37 -3.79 -11.08
N SER A 380 -23.48 -4.95 -10.42
CA SER A 380 -22.90 -6.21 -10.88
C SER A 380 -23.87 -7.11 -11.68
N ASN A 381 -25.14 -6.71 -11.82
CA ASN A 381 -26.19 -7.51 -12.48
C ASN A 381 -26.97 -6.70 -13.54
N ALA A 382 -26.33 -5.75 -14.21
CA ALA A 382 -26.87 -5.04 -15.36
C ALA A 382 -25.92 -5.13 -16.55
#